data_AF-A0AAN8PWS3-F1
#
_entry.id   AF-A0AAN8PWS3-F1
#
_cell.length_a   1.000
_cell.length_b   1.000
_cell.length_c   1.000
_cell.angle_alpha   90.00
_cell.angle_beta   90.00
_cell.angle_gamma   90.00
#
_symmetry.space_group_name_H-M   'P 1'
#
loop_
_entity.id
_entity.type
_entity.pdbx_description
1 polymer ?
#
loop_
_entity_poly.entity_id
_entity_poly.type
_entity_poly.pdbx_seq_one_letter_code
_entity_poly.pdbx_strand_id
1 'polypeptide(L)'
;MAAPKSRGNIPNEHLDIIKHNYVYLIDELTPRYLLDHLLQAGVCDLDDVQTVRAAEEKDRAEAVRLLLKIVCSSGSEAFIKFKHCLRNSGYKYAVEKLESESVIPEHITQFYFLKSAVDYLDETFDYLIPRVVQVETDMEDGGHRIQTLEREMIEVKSDIESLKEVV
;
A
#
# COMPACT_ATOMS: atom_id res chain seq x y z
N MET A 1 6.29 11.48 27.58
CA MET A 1 4.85 11.74 27.31
C MET A 1 4.51 11.04 26.01
N ALA A 2 3.79 9.92 26.04
CA ALA A 2 3.39 9.21 24.83
C ALA A 2 2.14 9.87 24.23
N ALA A 3 2.19 10.24 22.95
CA ALA A 3 1.06 10.82 22.23
C ALA A 3 -0.12 9.82 22.19
N PRO A 4 -1.38 10.31 22.26
CA PRO A 4 -2.53 9.43 22.06
C PRO A 4 -2.51 8.93 20.61
N LYS A 5 -2.25 7.62 20.44
CA LYS A 5 -2.27 6.95 19.15
C LYS A 5 -3.74 6.93 18.68
N SER A 6 -4.15 7.97 17.97
CA SER A 6 -5.44 8.04 17.25
C SER A 6 -5.38 7.09 16.05
N ARG A 7 -5.27 5.80 16.33
CA ARG A 7 -5.54 4.77 15.35
C ARG A 7 -7.05 4.78 15.14
N GLY A 8 -7.51 4.99 13.91
CA GLY A 8 -8.94 5.08 13.61
C GLY A 8 -9.71 3.85 14.10
N ASN A 9 -11.03 3.95 14.23
CA ASN A 9 -11.85 2.76 14.49
C ASN A 9 -12.13 2.00 13.20
N ILE A 10 -12.23 0.67 13.29
CA ILE A 10 -12.83 -0.09 12.18
C ILE A 10 -14.31 0.32 12.00
N PRO A 11 -14.83 0.29 10.77
CA PRO A 11 -16.26 0.36 10.48
C PRO A 11 -17.07 -0.62 11.34
N ASN A 12 -18.25 -0.19 11.79
CA ASN A 12 -19.13 -0.97 12.67
C ASN A 12 -19.48 -2.36 12.09
N GLU A 13 -19.59 -2.46 10.77
CA GLU A 13 -19.86 -3.73 10.07
C GLU A 13 -18.77 -4.78 10.33
N HIS A 14 -17.49 -4.39 10.36
CA HIS A 14 -16.39 -5.30 10.68
C HIS A 14 -16.32 -5.65 12.16
N LEU A 15 -16.70 -4.70 13.03
CA LEU A 15 -16.79 -4.95 14.47
C LEU A 15 -17.84 -6.00 14.81
N ASP A 16 -18.97 -5.98 14.12
CA ASP A 16 -20.06 -6.94 14.36
C ASP A 16 -19.66 -8.35 13.92
N ILE A 17 -18.92 -8.49 12.81
CA ILE A 17 -18.37 -9.78 12.37
C ILE A 17 -17.38 -10.34 13.41
N ILE A 18 -16.47 -9.51 13.94
CA ILE A 18 -15.52 -9.92 14.97
C ILE A 18 -16.23 -10.30 16.26
N LYS A 19 -17.26 -9.55 16.67
CA LYS A 19 -18.05 -9.85 17.88
C LYS A 19 -18.84 -11.15 17.72
N HIS A 20 -19.43 -11.39 16.55
CA HIS A 20 -20.19 -12.61 16.27
C HIS A 20 -19.30 -13.85 16.33
N ASN A 21 -18.06 -13.74 15.84
CA ASN A 21 -17.08 -14.83 15.84
C ASN A 21 -16.16 -14.84 17.06
N TYR A 22 -16.38 -13.97 18.04
CA TYR A 22 -15.41 -13.68 19.10
C TYR A 22 -15.01 -14.92 19.91
N VAL A 23 -15.98 -15.75 20.27
CA VAL A 23 -15.75 -16.99 21.04
C VAL A 23 -14.91 -17.97 20.23
N TYR A 24 -15.26 -18.15 18.95
CA TYR A 24 -14.54 -19.04 18.04
C TYR A 24 -13.09 -18.59 17.81
N LEU A 25 -12.88 -17.28 17.62
CA LEU A 25 -11.54 -16.72 17.42
C LEU A 25 -10.67 -16.89 18.68
N ILE A 26 -11.23 -16.78 19.88
CA ILE A 26 -10.49 -17.01 21.13
C ILE A 26 -10.01 -18.46 21.26
N ASP A 27 -10.82 -19.41 20.83
CA ASP A 27 -10.53 -20.84 20.99
C ASP A 27 -9.50 -21.34 19.97
N GLU A 28 -9.54 -20.81 18.75
CA GLU A 28 -8.74 -21.30 17.62
C GLU A 28 -7.47 -20.49 17.34
N LEU A 29 -7.45 -19.19 17.67
CA LEU A 29 -6.29 -18.36 17.36
C LEU A 29 -5.16 -18.53 18.37
N THR A 30 -3.93 -18.53 17.86
CA THR A 30 -2.72 -18.46 18.68
C THR A 30 -1.99 -17.15 18.37
N PRO A 31 -1.99 -16.17 19.28
CA PRO A 31 -1.41 -14.85 19.05
C PRO A 31 0.03 -14.89 18.57
N ARG A 32 0.87 -15.79 19.12
CA ARG A 32 2.28 -15.92 18.74
C ARG A 32 2.54 -16.02 17.24
N TYR A 33 1.69 -16.73 16.49
CA TYR A 33 1.87 -16.89 15.04
C TYR A 33 1.34 -15.69 14.24
N LEU A 34 0.51 -14.84 14.86
CA LEU A 34 -0.12 -13.70 14.21
C LEU A 34 0.64 -12.40 14.46
N LEU A 35 1.27 -12.25 15.63
CA LEU A 35 1.89 -11.00 16.07
C LEU A 35 3.00 -10.52 15.14
N ASP A 36 3.86 -11.41 14.65
CA ASP A 36 4.97 -11.03 13.78
C ASP A 36 4.44 -10.51 12.43
N HIS A 37 3.39 -11.15 11.90
CA HIS A 37 2.71 -10.71 10.68
C HIS A 37 1.91 -9.41 10.88
N LEU A 38 1.25 -9.23 12.02
CA LEU A 38 0.49 -8.03 12.34
C LEU A 38 1.39 -6.81 12.58
N LEU A 39 2.56 -7.03 13.17
CA LEU A 39 3.61 -6.00 13.32
C LEU A 39 4.15 -5.59 11.96
N GLN A 40 4.46 -6.56 11.09
CA GLN A 40 4.93 -6.29 9.73
C GLN A 40 3.88 -5.57 8.89
N ALA A 41 2.59 -5.89 9.06
CA ALA A 41 1.49 -5.22 8.37
C ALA A 41 1.17 -3.81 8.92
N GLY A 42 1.82 -3.40 10.01
CA GLY A 42 1.60 -2.12 10.67
C GLY A 42 0.25 -2.03 11.39
N VAL A 43 -0.38 -3.17 11.70
CA VAL A 43 -1.65 -3.22 12.45
C VAL A 43 -1.41 -2.98 13.93
N CYS A 44 -0.31 -3.50 14.48
CA CYS A 44 0.11 -3.29 15.86
C CYS A 44 1.54 -2.76 15.91
N ASP A 45 1.93 -2.13 17.01
CA ASP A 45 3.31 -1.72 17.24
C ASP A 45 4.05 -2.65 18.20
N LEU A 46 5.31 -2.32 18.48
CA LEU A 46 6.16 -3.09 19.38
C LEU A 46 5.60 -3.15 20.82
N ASP A 47 4.95 -2.09 21.30
CA ASP A 47 4.39 -2.02 22.66
C ASP A 47 3.15 -2.94 22.77
N ASP A 48 2.31 -2.93 21.74
CA ASP A 48 1.14 -3.80 21.61
C ASP A 48 1.57 -5.26 21.57
N VAL A 49 2.58 -5.59 20.75
CA VAL A 49 3.14 -6.95 20.64
C VAL A 49 3.68 -7.43 21.99
N GLN A 50 4.42 -6.59 22.71
CA GLN A 50 4.91 -6.92 24.04
C GLN A 50 3.76 -7.15 25.03
N THR A 51 2.72 -6.32 24.97
CA THR A 51 1.54 -6.45 25.83
C THR A 51 0.80 -7.78 25.58
N VAL A 52 0.62 -8.16 24.31
CA VAL A 52 -0.03 -9.42 23.94
C VAL A 52 0.84 -10.62 24.31
N ARG A 53 2.17 -10.57 24.08
CA ARG A 53 3.09 -11.67 24.47
C ARG A 53 3.11 -11.88 25.98
N ALA A 54 3.13 -10.80 26.76
CA ALA A 54 3.09 -10.88 28.22
C ALA A 54 1.76 -11.46 28.75
N ALA A 55 0.65 -11.21 28.04
CA ALA A 55 -0.64 -11.83 28.36
C ALA A 55 -0.66 -13.31 27.97
N GLU A 56 -0.05 -13.69 26.84
CA GLU A 56 -0.04 -15.07 26.31
C GLU A 56 0.67 -16.04 27.26
N GLU A 57 1.68 -15.58 27.99
CA GLU A 57 2.38 -16.37 29.02
C GLU A 57 1.45 -16.80 30.17
N LYS A 58 0.36 -16.07 30.42
CA LYS A 58 -0.58 -16.34 31.51
C LYS A 58 -1.85 -17.00 31.01
N ASP A 59 -2.45 -16.43 29.97
CA ASP A 59 -3.70 -16.88 29.40
C ASP A 59 -3.75 -16.55 27.91
N ARG A 60 -3.73 -17.60 27.08
CA ARG A 60 -3.87 -17.49 25.62
C ARG A 60 -5.16 -16.77 25.25
N ALA A 61 -6.27 -17.06 25.93
CA ALA A 61 -7.56 -16.46 25.60
C ALA A 61 -7.51 -14.96 25.82
N GLU A 62 -6.95 -14.52 26.95
CA GLU A 62 -6.79 -13.09 27.24
C GLU A 62 -5.85 -12.38 26.25
N ALA A 63 -4.78 -13.06 25.81
CA ALA A 63 -3.91 -12.54 24.77
C ALA A 63 -4.63 -12.36 23.42
N VAL A 64 -5.48 -13.32 23.02
CA VAL A 64 -6.32 -13.19 21.82
C VAL A 64 -7.30 -12.03 21.98
N ARG A 65 -7.91 -11.85 23.16
CA ARG A 65 -8.80 -10.71 23.42
C ARG A 65 -8.10 -9.37 23.26
N LEU A 66 -6.89 -9.25 23.80
CA LEU A 66 -6.08 -8.04 23.65
C LEU A 66 -5.71 -7.80 22.19
N LEU A 67 -5.31 -8.85 21.47
CA LEU A 67 -5.01 -8.77 20.04
C LEU A 67 -6.22 -8.31 19.23
N LEU A 68 -7.40 -8.89 19.46
CA LEU A 68 -8.63 -8.47 18.79
C LEU A 68 -9.00 -7.03 19.15
N LYS A 69 -8.81 -6.62 20.42
CA LYS A 69 -9.03 -5.23 20.84
C LYS A 69 -8.09 -4.26 20.11
N ILE A 70 -6.82 -4.62 19.96
CA ILE A 70 -5.84 -3.82 19.20
C ILE A 70 -6.29 -3.72 17.74
N VAL A 71 -6.62 -4.83 17.08
CA VAL A 71 -7.14 -4.84 15.70
C VAL A 71 -8.38 -3.95 15.57
N CYS A 72 -9.29 -4.01 16.55
CA CYS A 72 -10.49 -3.18 16.58
C CYS A 72 -10.24 -1.68 16.67
N SER A 73 -9.10 -1.30 17.28
CA SER A 73 -8.69 0.08 17.45
C SER A 73 -7.66 0.53 16.40
N SER A 74 -7.34 -0.29 15.39
CA SER A 74 -6.17 -0.04 14.50
C SER A 74 -6.49 0.53 13.11
N GLY A 75 -7.71 1.01 12.88
CA GLY A 75 -8.14 1.68 11.65
C GLY A 75 -8.98 0.80 10.73
N SER A 76 -9.60 1.41 9.73
CA SER A 76 -10.48 0.72 8.76
C SER A 76 -9.78 -0.41 7.99
N GLU A 77 -8.48 -0.31 7.76
CA GLU A 77 -7.69 -1.34 7.07
C GLU A 77 -7.23 -2.48 7.98
N ALA A 78 -7.30 -2.32 9.31
CA ALA A 78 -6.79 -3.30 10.26
C ALA A 78 -7.49 -4.65 10.11
N PHE A 79 -8.79 -4.66 9.82
CA PHE A 79 -9.55 -5.89 9.62
C PHE A 79 -9.13 -6.64 8.35
N ILE A 80 -8.87 -5.93 7.25
CA ILE A 80 -8.41 -6.54 6.00
C ILE A 80 -7.02 -7.16 6.19
N LYS A 81 -6.10 -6.40 6.81
CA LYS A 81 -4.75 -6.86 7.13
C LYS A 81 -4.77 -8.03 8.11
N PHE A 82 -5.67 -8.02 9.10
CA PHE A 82 -5.90 -9.14 10.01
C PHE A 82 -6.36 -10.40 9.27
N LYS A 83 -7.35 -10.31 8.37
CA LYS A 83 -7.75 -11.46 7.53
C LYS A 83 -6.60 -11.97 6.68
N HIS A 84 -5.78 -11.09 6.13
CA HIS A 84 -4.63 -11.50 5.33
C HIS A 84 -3.58 -12.25 6.19
N CYS A 85 -3.33 -11.78 7.41
CA CYS A 85 -2.45 -12.44 8.37
C CYS A 85 -2.99 -13.84 8.75
N LEU A 86 -4.30 -13.96 9.00
CA LEU A 86 -4.93 -15.26 9.28
C LEU A 86 -4.73 -16.24 8.11
N ARG A 87 -4.92 -15.78 6.86
CA ARG A 87 -4.72 -16.60 5.66
C ARG A 87 -3.28 -17.08 5.51
N ASN A 88 -2.32 -16.18 5.74
CA ASN A 88 -0.89 -16.46 5.61
C ASN A 88 -0.37 -17.36 6.75
N SER A 89 -1.00 -17.29 7.93
CA SER A 89 -0.65 -18.11 9.09
C SER A 89 -1.33 -19.49 9.11
N GLY A 90 -2.09 -19.83 8.05
CA GLY A 90 -2.74 -21.14 7.90
C GLY A 90 -4.15 -21.25 8.49
N TYR A 91 -4.71 -20.18 9.05
CA TYR A 91 -6.08 -20.15 9.59
C TYR A 91 -7.14 -19.98 8.50
N LYS A 92 -7.08 -20.81 7.45
CA LYS A 92 -7.99 -20.71 6.28
C LYS A 92 -9.47 -20.80 6.68
N TYR A 93 -9.80 -21.71 7.58
CA TYR A 93 -11.19 -21.93 8.01
C TYR A 93 -11.72 -20.75 8.85
N ALA A 94 -10.87 -20.12 9.67
CA ALA A 94 -11.25 -18.91 10.38
C ALA A 94 -11.51 -17.74 9.43
N VAL A 95 -10.70 -17.60 8.37
CA VAL A 95 -10.92 -16.59 7.33
C VAL A 95 -12.21 -16.88 6.56
N GLU A 96 -12.43 -18.13 6.14
CA GLU A 96 -13.62 -18.53 5.40
C GLU A 96 -14.90 -18.27 6.21
N LYS A 97 -14.88 -18.55 7.51
CA LYS A 97 -15.98 -18.26 8.44
C LYS A 97 -16.22 -16.75 8.60
N LEU A 98 -15.15 -15.97 8.71
CA LEU A 98 -15.22 -14.51 8.76
C LEU A 98 -15.68 -13.89 7.42
N GLU A 99 -15.41 -14.55 6.29
CA GLU A 99 -15.82 -14.12 4.95
C GLU A 99 -17.28 -14.50 4.65
N SER A 100 -17.72 -15.69 5.07
CA SER A 100 -19.08 -16.19 4.88
C SER A 100 -20.13 -15.37 5.63
N GLU A 101 -19.76 -14.78 6.76
CA GLU A 101 -20.61 -13.89 7.55
C GLU A 101 -20.40 -12.41 7.20
N SER A 102 -19.42 -12.10 6.34
CA SER A 102 -19.22 -10.73 5.87
C SER A 102 -20.25 -10.43 4.77
N VAL A 103 -21.21 -9.56 5.08
CA VAL A 103 -22.04 -8.88 4.06
C VAL A 103 -21.21 -7.75 3.43
N ILE A 104 -19.99 -8.05 2.99
CA ILE A 104 -19.19 -7.12 2.19
C ILE A 104 -19.36 -7.61 0.76
N PRO A 105 -20.25 -7.00 -0.03
CA PRO A 105 -20.51 -7.50 -1.35
C PRO A 105 -19.23 -7.46 -2.20
N GLU A 106 -19.00 -8.54 -2.95
CA GLU A 106 -17.76 -8.88 -3.68
C GLU A 106 -17.12 -7.72 -4.47
N HIS A 107 -17.92 -6.75 -4.91
CA HIS A 107 -17.47 -5.55 -5.61
C HIS A 107 -16.65 -4.58 -4.74
N ILE A 108 -16.86 -4.56 -3.43
CA ILE A 108 -16.08 -3.73 -2.50
C ILE A 108 -14.68 -4.32 -2.32
N THR A 109 -14.53 -5.64 -2.31
CA THR A 109 -13.22 -6.32 -2.24
C THR A 109 -12.39 -6.05 -3.49
N GLN A 110 -13.02 -6.04 -4.67
CA GLN A 110 -12.36 -5.61 -5.92
C GLN A 110 -11.97 -4.14 -5.86
N PHE A 111 -12.79 -3.27 -5.28
CA PHE A 111 -12.48 -1.85 -5.10
C PHE A 111 -11.25 -1.63 -4.21
N TYR A 112 -11.10 -2.37 -3.12
CA TYR A 112 -9.92 -2.26 -2.24
C TYR A 112 -8.64 -2.83 -2.86
N PHE A 113 -8.74 -3.91 -3.65
CA PHE A 113 -7.60 -4.43 -4.42
C PHE A 113 -7.17 -3.45 -5.52
N LEU A 114 -8.14 -2.89 -6.25
CA LEU A 114 -7.91 -1.85 -7.26
C LEU A 114 -7.31 -0.60 -6.63
N LYS A 115 -7.77 -0.19 -5.45
CA LYS A 115 -7.21 0.96 -4.74
C LYS A 115 -5.72 0.76 -4.41
N SER A 116 -5.35 -0.40 -3.89
CA SER A 116 -3.93 -0.71 -3.64
C SER A 116 -3.10 -0.77 -4.93
N ALA A 117 -3.67 -1.22 -6.05
CA ALA A 117 -3.00 -1.19 -7.35
C ALA A 117 -2.88 0.24 -7.92
N VAL A 118 -3.88 1.09 -7.68
CA VAL A 118 -3.85 2.52 -8.02
C VAL A 118 -2.79 3.25 -7.21
N ASP A 119 -2.70 3.01 -5.91
CA ASP A 119 -1.68 3.62 -5.04
C ASP A 119 -0.25 3.25 -5.52
N TYR A 120 -0.04 1.99 -5.94
CA TYR A 120 1.25 1.55 -6.51
C TYR A 120 1.55 2.20 -7.88
N LEU A 121 0.51 2.39 -8.71
CA LEU A 121 0.66 3.08 -9.98
C LEU A 121 0.96 4.57 -9.78
N ASP A 122 0.35 5.22 -8.79
CA ASP A 122 0.61 6.62 -8.44
C ASP A 122 2.08 6.84 -8.06
N GLU A 123 2.63 5.99 -7.19
CA GLU A 123 4.06 6.03 -6.83
C GLU A 123 4.97 5.81 -8.06
N THR A 124 4.53 4.98 -9.01
CA THR A 124 5.27 4.74 -10.25
C THR A 124 5.17 5.93 -11.22
N PHE A 125 4.02 6.59 -11.29
CA PHE A 125 3.81 7.78 -12.11
C PHE A 125 4.57 9.00 -11.59
N ASP A 126 4.65 9.18 -10.27
CA ASP A 126 5.47 10.22 -9.64
C ASP A 126 6.96 10.11 -10.03
N TYR A 127 7.44 8.89 -10.29
CA TYR A 127 8.81 8.66 -10.76
C TYR A 127 8.97 8.84 -12.27
N LEU A 128 7.98 8.42 -13.06
CA LEU A 128 8.08 8.40 -14.53
C LEU A 128 7.75 9.75 -15.17
N ILE A 129 6.77 10.50 -14.64
CA ILE A 129 6.34 11.79 -15.21
C ILE A 129 7.50 12.80 -15.28
N PRO A 130 8.29 13.04 -14.22
CA PRO A 130 9.42 13.97 -14.30
C PRO A 130 10.45 13.55 -15.36
N ARG A 131 10.64 12.24 -15.52
CA ARG A 131 11.61 11.67 -16.44
C ARG A 131 11.16 11.78 -17.90
N VAL A 132 9.87 11.64 -18.17
CA VAL A 132 9.27 11.88 -19.49
C VAL A 132 9.34 13.36 -19.85
N VAL A 133 8.98 14.25 -18.92
CA VAL A 133 9.07 15.71 -19.12
C VAL A 133 10.50 16.14 -19.43
N GLN A 134 11.49 15.56 -18.75
CA GLN A 134 12.88 15.87 -19.02
C GLN A 134 13.33 15.41 -20.41
N VAL A 135 12.91 14.23 -20.87
CA VAL A 135 13.18 13.76 -22.23
C VAL A 135 12.50 14.64 -23.28
N GLU A 136 11.26 15.07 -23.06
CA GLU A 136 10.57 16.00 -23.96
C GLU A 136 11.30 17.34 -24.06
N THR A 137 11.76 17.87 -22.93
CA THR A 137 12.52 19.13 -22.88
C THR A 137 13.87 19.00 -23.61
N ASP A 138 14.59 17.89 -23.40
CA ASP A 138 15.87 17.62 -24.06
C ASP A 138 15.69 17.44 -25.59
N MET A 139 14.57 16.85 -26.02
CA MET A 139 14.21 16.70 -27.43
C MET A 139 13.86 18.03 -28.10
N GLU A 140 13.15 18.93 -27.41
CA GLU A 140 12.86 20.28 -27.90
C GLU A 140 14.14 21.11 -28.09
N ASP A 141 15.07 21.08 -27.11
CA ASP A 141 16.38 21.76 -27.23
C ASP A 141 17.20 21.18 -28.40
N GLY A 142 17.16 19.85 -28.58
CA GLY A 142 17.75 19.18 -29.73
C GLY A 142 17.17 19.67 -31.07
N GLY A 143 15.86 19.85 -31.15
CA GLY A 143 15.18 20.38 -32.33
C GLY A 143 15.61 21.81 -32.67
N HIS A 144 15.71 22.68 -31.66
CA HIS A 144 16.20 24.06 -31.85
C HIS A 144 17.66 24.10 -32.32
N ARG A 145 18.52 23.22 -31.80
CA ARG A 145 19.92 23.09 -32.27
C ARG A 145 20.00 22.64 -33.72
N ILE A 146 19.18 21.68 -34.14
CA ILE A 146 19.14 21.23 -35.54
C ILE A 146 18.72 22.37 -36.47
N GLN A 147 17.65 23.11 -36.14
CA GLN A 147 17.21 24.25 -36.96
C GLN A 147 18.27 25.35 -37.07
N THR A 148 19.05 25.57 -36.00
CA THR A 148 20.15 26.54 -36.00
C THR A 148 21.26 26.09 -36.95
N LEU A 149 21.69 24.83 -36.86
CA LEU A 149 22.71 24.26 -37.75
C LEU A 149 22.26 24.24 -39.21
N GLU A 150 20.98 23.97 -39.49
CA GLU A 150 20.44 24.02 -40.85
C GLU A 150 20.53 25.43 -41.44
N ARG A 151 20.26 26.47 -40.66
CA ARG A 151 20.38 27.87 -41.09
C ARG A 151 21.84 28.23 -41.39
N GLU A 152 22.76 27.87 -40.50
CA GLU A 152 24.20 28.08 -40.69
C GLU A 152 24.71 27.35 -41.94
N MET A 153 24.24 26.12 -42.19
CA MET A 153 24.62 25.36 -43.38
C MET A 153 24.11 25.98 -44.68
N ILE A 154 22.91 26.58 -44.67
CA ILE A 154 22.37 27.32 -45.83
C ILE A 154 23.24 28.55 -46.13
N GLU A 155 23.65 29.29 -45.10
CA GLU A 155 24.51 30.47 -45.23
C GLU A 155 25.88 30.09 -45.81
N VAL A 156 26.55 29.08 -45.24
CA VAL A 156 27.83 28.58 -45.76
C VAL A 156 27.71 28.11 -47.21
N LYS A 157 26.60 27.46 -47.58
CA LYS A 157 26.36 27.02 -48.95
C LYS A 157 26.24 28.21 -49.91
N SER A 158 25.52 29.26 -49.51
CA SER A 158 25.39 30.52 -50.28
C SER A 158 26.74 31.21 -50.47
N ASP A 159 27.58 31.24 -49.43
CA ASP A 159 28.92 31.84 -49.50
C ASP A 159 29.83 31.06 -50.48
N ILE A 160 29.77 29.73 -50.46
CA ILE A 160 30.51 28.88 -51.39
C ILE A 160 30.04 29.11 -52.84
N GLU A 161 28.73 29.25 -53.08
CA GLU A 161 28.19 29.55 -54.41
C GLU A 161 28.66 30.93 -54.90
N SER A 162 28.62 31.94 -54.03
CA SER A 162 29.10 33.29 -54.35
C SER A 162 30.60 33.33 -54.68
N LEU A 163 31.42 32.53 -53.97
CA LEU A 163 32.85 32.40 -54.25
C LEU A 163 33.15 31.73 -55.60
N LYS A 164 32.29 30.81 -56.06
CA LYS A 164 32.45 30.15 -57.37
C LYS A 164 32.17 31.08 -58.55
N GLU A 165 31.41 32.16 -58.36
CA GLU A 165 31.14 33.14 -59.42
C GLU A 165 32.27 34.18 -59.59
N VAL A 166 33.20 34.25 -58.64
CA VAL A 166 34.29 35.24 -58.59
C VAL A 166 35.63 34.66 -59.10
N VAL A 167 35.72 33.34 -59.29
CA VAL A 167 36.92 32.61 -59.79
C VAL A 167 36.69 32.13 -61.22
#